data_AF-C3NN69-F1
#
_entry.id   AF-C3NN69-F1
#
_cell.length_a   1.000
_cell.length_b   1.000
_cell.length_c   1.000
_cell.angle_alpha   90.00
_cell.angle_beta   90.00
_cell.angle_gamma   90.00
#
_symmetry.space_group_name_H-M   'P 1'
#
loop_
_entity.id
_entity.type
_entity.pdbx_description
1 polymer ?
#
loop_
_entity_poly.entity_id
_entity_poly.type
_entity_poly.pdbx_seq_one_letter_code
_entity_poly.pdbx_strand_id
1 'polypeptide(L)' 'MNDFDRFINCWLKFRRVDNIQQLEGDCQQLICKFFNAIANDDPSFTEDLEEDVSYCRKFERKVLIPGVIQ' A
#
# COMPACT_ATOMS: atom_id res chain seq x y z
N MET A 1 -2.32 20.61 -1.43
CA MET A 1 -1.44 19.67 -0.70
C MET A 1 -0.76 18.82 -1.77
N ASN A 2 0.57 18.80 -1.80
CA ASN A 2 1.30 18.09 -2.85
C ASN A 2 1.21 16.56 -2.62
N ASP A 3 1.57 15.75 -3.62
CA ASP A 3 1.47 14.28 -3.49
C ASP A 3 2.40 13.70 -2.42
N PHE A 4 3.50 14.39 -2.11
CA PHE A 4 4.41 14.02 -1.05
C PHE A 4 3.78 14.20 0.34
N ASP A 5 3.12 15.34 0.60
CA ASP A 5 2.39 15.60 1.84
C ASP A 5 1.27 14.58 2.05
N ARG A 6 0.58 14.20 0.97
CA ARG A 6 -0.43 13.14 0.99
C ARG A 6 0.17 11.80 1.38
N PHE A 7 1.30 11.43 0.77
CA PHE A 7 2.03 10.22 1.13
C PHE A 7 2.47 10.24 2.60
N ILE A 8 3.07 11.33 3.08
CA ILE A 8 3.52 11.46 4.48
C ILE A 8 2.33 11.31 5.44
N ASN A 9 1.18 11.92 5.15
CA ASN A 9 -0.02 11.75 5.98
C ASN A 9 -0.49 10.29 6.01
N CYS A 10 -0.53 9.61 4.87
CA CYS A 10 -0.88 8.20 4.80
C CYS A 10 0.13 7.31 5.53
N TRP A 11 1.42 7.62 5.43
CA TRP A 11 2.48 6.93 6.15
C TRP A 11 2.35 7.06 7.66
N LEU A 12 2.06 8.28 8.14
CA LEU A 12 1.82 8.53 9.56
C LEU A 12 0.57 7.82 10.09
N LYS A 13 -0.48 7.68 9.26
CA LYS A 13 -1.65 6.86 9.58
C LYS A 13 -1.28 5.37 9.64
N PHE A 14 -0.50 4.87 8.69
CA PHE A 14 -0.04 3.47 8.65
C PHE A 14 0.71 3.08 9.93
N ARG A 15 1.60 3.93 10.41
CA ARG A 15 2.35 3.71 11.66
C ARG A 15 1.49 3.58 12.92
N ARG A 16 0.18 3.85 12.84
CA ARG A 16 -0.76 3.81 13.97
C ARG A 16 -1.75 2.66 13.87
N VAL A 17 -1.67 1.84 12.83
CA VAL A 17 -2.54 0.68 12.62
C VAL A 17 -1.70 -0.59 12.56
N ASP A 18 -2.32 -1.73 12.82
CA ASP A 18 -1.59 -3.01 12.85
C ASP A 18 -1.30 -3.55 11.44
N ASN A 19 -2.10 -3.17 10.45
CA ASN A 19 -1.94 -3.57 9.06
C ASN A 19 -2.60 -2.57 8.11
N ILE A 20 -2.24 -2.67 6.83
CA ILE A 20 -2.63 -1.71 5.80
C ILE A 20 -4.14 -1.69 5.53
N GLN A 21 -4.87 -2.77 5.81
CA GLN A 21 -6.32 -2.87 5.52
C GLN A 21 -7.15 -1.93 6.40
N GLN A 22 -6.58 -1.44 7.50
CA GLN A 22 -7.21 -0.47 8.39
C GLN A 22 -7.10 0.98 7.88
N LEU A 23 -6.32 1.22 6.82
CA LEU A 23 -6.23 2.54 6.19
C LEU A 23 -7.45 2.85 5.32
N GLU A 24 -7.68 4.14 5.09
CA GLU A 24 -8.60 4.63 4.05
C GLU A 24 -8.10 4.20 2.65
N GLY A 25 -9.03 3.98 1.71
CA GLY A 25 -8.70 3.37 0.41
C GLY A 25 -7.67 4.15 -0.43
N ASP A 26 -7.62 5.48 -0.29
CA ASP A 26 -6.61 6.30 -0.96
C ASP A 26 -5.22 6.10 -0.36
N CYS A 27 -5.12 6.00 0.97
CA CYS A 27 -3.89 5.66 1.67
C CYS A 27 -3.47 4.21 1.44
N GLN A 28 -4.41 3.26 1.39
CA GLN A 28 -4.11 1.88 1.00
C GLN A 28 -3.43 1.85 -0.37
N GLN A 29 -3.98 2.57 -1.35
CA GLN A 29 -3.42 2.63 -2.70
C GLN A 29 -2.01 3.23 -2.73
N LEU A 30 -1.78 4.33 -2.01
CA LEU A 30 -0.48 5.00 -1.96
C LEU A 30 0.59 4.15 -1.27
N ILE A 31 0.26 3.57 -0.11
CA ILE A 31 1.18 2.72 0.64
C ILE A 31 1.45 1.42 -0.12
N CYS A 32 0.44 0.83 -0.79
CA CYS A 32 0.66 -0.37 -1.60
C CYS A 32 1.54 -0.16 -2.81
N LYS A 33 1.39 0.97 -3.52
CA LYS A 33 2.30 1.34 -4.60
C LYS A 33 3.74 1.41 -4.12
N PHE A 34 3.94 2.03 -2.95
CA PHE A 34 5.26 2.18 -2.35
C PHE A 34 5.85 0.84 -1.89
N PHE A 35 5.07 0.01 -1.19
CA PHE A 35 5.51 -1.31 -0.72
C PHE A 35 5.84 -2.24 -1.88
N ASN A 36 5.03 -2.26 -2.94
CA ASN A 36 5.33 -3.06 -4.12
C ASN A 36 6.57 -2.55 -4.85
N ALA A 37 6.78 -1.23 -4.94
CA ALA A 37 7.98 -0.66 -5.55
C ALA A 37 9.25 -1.08 -4.79
N ILE A 38 9.25 -0.97 -3.45
CA ILE A 38 10.40 -1.39 -2.64
C ILE A 38 10.58 -2.90 -2.72
N ALA A 39 9.53 -3.71 -2.58
CA ALA A 39 9.65 -5.16 -2.62
C ALA A 39 10.16 -5.71 -3.97
N ASN A 40 10.02 -4.93 -5.05
CA ASN A 40 10.60 -5.27 -6.35
C ASN A 40 12.09 -4.89 -6.45
N ASP A 41 12.53 -3.86 -5.75
CA ASP A 41 13.92 -3.35 -5.76
C ASP A 41 14.78 -4.04 -4.69
N ASP A 42 14.21 -4.26 -3.51
CA ASP A 42 14.81 -4.92 -2.36
C ASP A 42 13.85 -5.96 -1.75
N PRO A 43 14.00 -7.24 -2.11
CA PRO A 43 13.21 -8.33 -1.55
C PRO A 43 13.40 -8.53 -0.05
N SER A 44 14.50 -8.06 0.55
CA SER A 44 14.75 -8.20 2.00
C SER A 44 13.91 -7.26 2.85
N PHE A 45 13.36 -6.19 2.24
CA PHE A 45 12.42 -5.27 2.89
C PHE A 45 11.14 -5.95 3.38
N THR A 46 10.79 -7.11 2.83
CA THR A 46 9.49 -7.75 3.08
C THR A 46 9.45 -8.65 4.31
N GLU A 47 10.57 -8.87 5.01
CA GLU A 47 10.65 -9.86 6.11
C GLU A 47 9.66 -9.56 7.26
N ASP A 48 9.51 -8.29 7.63
CA ASP A 48 8.57 -7.85 8.68
C ASP A 48 7.21 -7.37 8.13
N LEU A 49 7.06 -7.35 6.80
CA LEU A 49 5.92 -6.74 6.10
C LEU A 49 5.24 -7.71 5.11
N GLU A 50 5.52 -9.01 5.23
CA GLU A 50 5.10 -10.02 4.24
C GLU A 50 3.57 -10.02 4.03
N GLU A 51 2.79 -9.91 5.11
CA GLU A 51 1.33 -9.86 5.05
C GLU A 51 0.81 -8.62 4.31
N ASP A 52 1.35 -7.44 4.61
CA ASP A 52 0.97 -6.18 3.97
C ASP A 52 1.39 -6.15 2.49
N VAL A 53 2.59 -6.63 2.18
CA VAL A 53 3.09 -6.74 0.79
C VAL A 53 2.23 -7.74 -0.01
N SER A 54 1.86 -8.87 0.59
CA SER A 54 0.96 -9.85 -0.03
C SER A 54 -0.42 -9.25 -0.30
N TYR A 55 -0.96 -8.49 0.64
CA TYR A 55 -2.20 -7.73 0.42
C TYR A 55 -2.04 -6.74 -0.74
N CYS A 56 -0.96 -5.96 -0.76
CA CYS A 56 -0.73 -4.94 -1.77
C CYS A 56 -0.57 -5.47 -3.19
N ARG A 57 0.08 -6.63 -3.35
CA ARG A 57 0.13 -7.33 -4.65
C ARG A 57 -1.26 -7.71 -5.14
N LYS A 58 -2.17 -8.10 -4.24
CA LYS A 58 -3.58 -8.43 -4.59
C LYS A 58 -4.41 -7.18 -4.82
N PHE A 59 -4.20 -6.14 -4.03
CA PHE A 59 -4.92 -4.87 -4.10
C PHE A 59 -4.67 -4.16 -5.44
N GLU A 60 -3.41 -4.03 -5.87
CA GLU A 60 -3.10 -3.40 -7.15
C GLU A 60 -3.64 -4.18 -8.35
N ARG A 61 -3.65 -5.52 -8.29
CA ARG A 61 -4.29 -6.35 -9.31
C ARG A 61 -5.79 -6.06 -9.44
N LYS A 62 -6.49 -5.78 -8.34
CA LYS A 62 -7.91 -5.40 -8.37
C LYS A 62 -8.12 -4.01 -8.97
N VAL A 63 -7.24 -3.06 -8.66
CA VAL A 63 -7.33 -1.68 -9.20
C VAL A 63 -6.99 -1.64 -10.70
N LEU A 64 -6.10 -2.52 -11.17
CA LEU A 64 -5.70 -2.59 -12.58
C LEU A 64 -6.68 -3.33 -13.48
N ILE A 65 -7.70 -4.03 -12.95
CA ILE A 65 -8.79 -4.59 -13.77
C ILE A 65 -9.81 -3.47 -14.00
N PRO A 66 -9.85 -2.83 -15.19
CA PRO A 66 -10.84 -1.84 -15.50
C PRO A 66 -12.13 -2.61 -15.83
N GLY A 67 -12.96 -2.89 -14.83
CA GLY A 67 -14.27 -3.51 -15.10
C GLY A 67 -14.93 -4.38 -14.02
N VAL A 68 -14.42 -4.48 -12.78
CA VAL A 68 -15.19 -5.14 -11.71
C VAL A 68 -15.46 -4.16 -10.58
N ILE A 69 -16.37 -3.24 -10.86
CA ILE A 69 -17.25 -2.65 -9.85
C ILE A 69 -18.61 -3.32 -10.07
N GLN A 70 -19.00 -4.23 -9.18
CA GLN A 70 -20.38 -4.43 -8.70
C GLN A 70 -20.32 -4.98 -7.29
#